data_AF-A0AAU9TQP7-F1
#
_entry.id   AF-A0AAU9TQP7-F1
#
_cell.length_a   1.000
_cell.length_b   1.000
_cell.length_c   1.000
_cell.angle_alpha   90.00
_cell.angle_beta   90.00
_cell.angle_gamma   90.00
#
_symmetry.space_group_name_H-M   'P 1'
#
loop_
_entity.id
_entity.type
_entity.pdbx_description
1 polymer ?
#
loop_
_entity_poly.entity_id
_entity_poly.type
_entity_poly.pdbx_seq_one_letter_code
_entity_poly.pdbx_strand_id
1 'polypeptide(L)'
;MSAFVTNLDLYCALKSGGAGFKNTINLYNILVERIGIELSSEDISIIKSFCHNFTSNISKRWSASSRTQKTFLNQNSHWLESEIVWPKCKNIDLKNVFNVNTDEDVSTIGTEEVDVYQSSSSMHKKLFKELSDRQKKRRSLTLLDHSEEELVHALCAKLKLSNKTKLATIIKELFQNEEKCEIVDKLLFTHNTEKLCLPDDKTLALYTSCNLSKWQYRNLRFILASENIFVLPSYQKLLETKKTCYPSEGDITVTESGVKIRLQSLLDLTINRILKIPDTEFSVKS
;
A
#
# COMPACT_ATOMS: atom_id res chain seq x y z
N MET A 1 -24.56 24.39 27.50
CA MET A 1 -23.60 24.12 26.40
C MET A 1 -22.36 23.50 27.02
N SER A 2 -21.81 22.40 26.49
CA SER A 2 -20.69 21.69 27.14
C SER A 2 -19.42 22.54 27.19
N ALA A 3 -18.73 22.58 28.32
CA ALA A 3 -17.41 23.22 28.46
C ALA A 3 -16.35 22.51 27.58
N PHE A 4 -15.23 23.18 27.28
CA PHE A 4 -14.08 22.55 26.61
C PHE A 4 -12.98 22.34 27.65
N VAL A 5 -13.17 21.34 28.52
CA VAL A 5 -12.25 21.03 29.62
C VAL A 5 -11.21 20.00 29.19
N THR A 6 -11.66 18.98 28.44
CA THR A 6 -10.87 17.79 28.09
C THR A 6 -10.61 17.69 26.59
N ASN A 7 -9.54 16.99 26.20
CA ASN A 7 -9.25 16.71 24.79
C ASN A 7 -10.40 15.92 24.10
N LEU A 8 -11.22 15.19 24.87
CA LEU A 8 -12.43 14.53 24.39
C LEU A 8 -13.47 15.53 23.86
N ASP A 9 -13.65 16.67 24.52
CA ASP A 9 -14.64 17.68 24.13
C ASP A 9 -14.30 18.30 22.77
N LEU A 10 -13.02 18.63 22.55
CA LEU A 10 -12.50 19.09 21.25
C LEU A 10 -12.57 17.99 20.17
N TYR A 11 -12.34 16.72 20.54
CA TYR A 11 -12.52 15.58 19.62
C TYR A 11 -13.98 15.43 19.18
N CYS A 12 -14.93 15.57 20.12
CA CYS A 12 -16.36 15.52 19.85
C CYS A 12 -16.79 16.67 18.93
N ALA A 13 -16.36 17.91 19.21
CA ALA A 13 -16.63 19.07 18.35
C ALA A 13 -16.10 18.88 16.90
N LEU A 14 -14.86 18.40 16.75
CA LEU A 14 -14.30 18.05 15.44
C LEU A 14 -15.15 17.03 14.68
N LYS A 15 -15.61 15.99 15.38
CA LYS A 15 -16.35 14.88 14.77
C LYS A 15 -17.76 15.30 14.35
N SER A 16 -18.44 16.12 15.15
CA SER A 16 -19.79 16.65 14.85
C SER A 16 -19.79 17.51 13.58
N GLY A 17 -18.69 18.22 13.30
CA GLY A 17 -18.55 19.03 12.09
C GLY A 17 -18.37 18.26 10.77
N GLY A 18 -18.38 16.92 10.77
CA GLY A 18 -18.39 16.04 9.58
C GLY A 18 -17.09 16.02 8.73
N ALA A 19 -16.29 17.08 8.78
CA ALA A 19 -14.99 17.15 8.12
C ALA A 19 -13.95 16.29 8.87
N GLY A 20 -13.22 15.45 8.15
CA GLY A 20 -12.21 14.57 8.75
C GLY A 20 -11.08 15.34 9.46
N PHE A 21 -10.38 14.64 10.36
CA PHE A 21 -9.37 15.15 11.32
C PHE A 21 -8.18 15.97 10.77
N LYS A 22 -8.14 16.28 9.47
CA LYS A 22 -7.18 17.20 8.85
C LYS A 22 -7.71 18.63 8.73
N ASN A 23 -9.00 18.88 8.97
CA ASN A 23 -9.59 20.21 8.78
C ASN A 23 -9.33 21.14 9.98
N THR A 24 -8.16 21.79 9.96
CA THR A 24 -7.75 22.83 10.93
C THR A 24 -8.68 24.03 10.98
N ILE A 25 -9.28 24.38 9.84
CA ILE A 25 -10.15 25.55 9.67
C ILE A 25 -11.44 25.33 10.47
N ASN A 26 -11.99 24.10 10.48
CA ASN A 26 -13.22 23.80 11.22
C ASN A 26 -13.06 23.99 12.73
N LEU A 27 -11.99 23.44 13.34
CA LEU A 27 -11.73 23.63 14.78
C LEU A 27 -11.45 25.10 15.10
N TYR A 28 -10.72 25.82 14.25
CA TYR A 28 -10.50 27.26 14.41
C TYR A 28 -11.83 28.03 14.42
N ASN A 29 -12.72 27.77 13.46
CA ASN A 29 -14.02 28.45 13.40
C ASN A 29 -14.87 28.19 14.65
N ILE A 30 -14.95 26.93 15.12
CA ILE A 30 -15.68 26.55 16.34
C ILE A 30 -15.12 27.27 17.58
N LEU A 31 -13.80 27.46 17.68
CA LEU A 31 -13.21 28.22 18.78
C LEU A 31 -13.50 29.72 18.67
N VAL A 32 -13.39 30.32 17.48
CA VAL A 32 -13.63 31.75 17.26
C VAL A 32 -15.10 32.13 17.49
N GLU A 33 -16.03 31.34 16.96
CA GLU A 33 -17.48 31.51 17.17
C GLU A 33 -17.84 31.51 18.66
N ARG A 34 -17.12 30.70 19.45
CA ARG A 34 -17.32 30.60 20.90
C ARG A 34 -16.57 31.65 21.74
N ILE A 35 -15.49 32.22 21.22
CA ILE A 35 -14.77 33.33 21.87
C ILE A 35 -15.56 34.63 21.74
N GLY A 36 -16.25 34.86 20.61
CA GLY A 36 -17.20 35.98 20.44
C GLY A 36 -16.60 37.39 20.47
N ILE A 37 -15.27 37.51 20.47
CA ILE A 37 -14.51 38.77 20.62
C ILE A 37 -13.59 38.94 19.40
N GLU A 38 -13.35 40.19 18.98
CA GLU A 38 -12.36 40.53 17.97
C GLU A 38 -10.94 40.19 18.45
N LEU A 39 -10.37 39.12 17.89
CA LEU A 39 -9.03 38.63 18.23
C LEU A 39 -7.93 39.47 17.57
N SER A 40 -6.87 39.77 18.32
CA SER A 40 -5.63 40.36 17.78
C SER A 40 -4.99 39.44 16.73
N SER A 41 -4.30 40.02 15.74
CA SER A 41 -3.58 39.27 14.70
C SER A 41 -2.55 38.28 15.27
N GLU A 42 -1.93 38.61 16.41
CA GLU A 42 -1.02 37.73 17.13
C GLU A 42 -1.76 36.54 17.78
N ASP A 43 -2.88 36.80 18.47
CA ASP A 43 -3.69 35.75 19.13
C ASP A 43 -4.32 34.81 18.09
N ILE A 44 -4.75 35.34 16.93
CA ILE A 44 -5.20 34.54 15.77
C ILE A 44 -4.11 33.55 15.33
N SER A 45 -2.85 33.99 15.26
CA SER A 45 -1.73 33.14 14.87
C SER A 45 -1.47 32.03 15.90
N ILE A 46 -1.50 32.39 17.19
CA ILE A 46 -1.34 31.45 18.32
C ILE A 46 -2.44 30.38 18.27
N ILE A 47 -3.71 30.77 18.18
CA ILE A 47 -4.85 29.84 18.11
C ILE A 47 -4.74 28.94 16.87
N LYS A 48 -4.44 29.49 15.68
CA LYS A 48 -4.23 28.68 14.47
C LYS A 48 -3.12 27.64 14.63
N SER A 49 -2.01 27.99 15.29
CA SER A 49 -0.92 27.06 15.56
C SER A 49 -1.34 25.93 16.51
N PHE A 50 -2.14 26.25 17.54
CA PHE A 50 -2.73 25.28 18.45
C PHE A 50 -3.69 24.32 17.72
N CYS A 51 -4.61 24.85 16.91
CA CYS A 51 -5.53 24.05 16.07
C CYS A 51 -4.77 23.08 15.15
N HIS A 52 -3.67 23.54 14.54
CA HIS A 52 -2.82 22.71 13.68
C HIS A 52 -2.13 21.59 14.47
N ASN A 53 -1.52 21.92 15.61
CA ASN A 53 -0.83 20.93 16.45
C ASN A 53 -1.81 19.88 17.00
N PHE A 54 -2.99 20.30 17.46
CA PHE A 54 -4.02 19.42 17.99
C PHE A 54 -4.57 18.44 16.93
N THR A 55 -4.98 18.97 15.76
CA THR A 55 -5.48 18.13 14.65
C THR A 55 -4.38 17.20 14.09
N SER A 56 -3.13 17.65 14.01
CA SER A 56 -1.98 16.81 13.64
C SER A 56 -1.78 15.66 14.63
N ASN A 57 -1.87 15.92 15.94
CA ASN A 57 -1.75 14.90 16.97
C ASN A 57 -2.93 13.91 16.97
N ILE A 58 -4.18 14.38 16.81
CA ILE A 58 -5.33 13.49 16.62
C ILE A 58 -5.16 12.64 15.35
N SER A 59 -4.76 13.23 14.23
CA SER A 59 -4.58 12.50 12.96
C SER A 59 -3.51 11.39 13.05
N LYS A 60 -2.42 11.64 13.79
CA LYS A 60 -1.40 10.63 14.13
C LYS A 60 -1.99 9.51 15.01
N ARG A 61 -2.60 9.86 16.14
CA ARG A 61 -3.21 8.89 17.08
C ARG A 61 -4.33 8.08 16.42
N TRP A 62 -5.15 8.71 15.58
CA TRP A 62 -6.20 8.08 14.77
C TRP A 62 -5.63 7.07 13.78
N SER A 63 -4.52 7.43 13.11
CA SER A 63 -3.85 6.52 12.17
C SER A 63 -3.20 5.33 12.89
N ALA A 64 -2.58 5.56 14.06
CA ALA A 64 -2.05 4.48 14.91
C ALA A 64 -3.14 3.54 15.42
N SER A 65 -4.31 4.09 15.76
CA SER A 65 -5.49 3.34 16.23
C SER A 65 -6.26 2.62 15.10
N SER A 66 -5.59 2.33 13.97
CA SER A 66 -6.17 1.70 12.77
C SER A 66 -7.44 2.40 12.25
N ARG A 67 -7.55 3.72 12.45
CA ARG A 67 -8.69 4.56 12.03
C ARG A 67 -10.06 4.04 12.50
N THR A 68 -10.09 3.40 13.66
CA THR A 68 -11.30 2.78 14.22
C THR A 68 -11.65 3.46 15.54
N GLN A 69 -12.89 3.97 15.67
CA GLN A 69 -13.29 4.77 16.84
C GLN A 69 -13.15 4.01 18.16
N LYS A 70 -13.65 2.77 18.24
CA LYS A 70 -13.53 1.94 19.45
C LYS A 70 -12.07 1.74 19.87
N THR A 71 -11.18 1.45 18.91
CA THR A 71 -9.75 1.28 19.17
C THR A 71 -9.10 2.60 19.60
N PHE A 72 -9.47 3.72 18.98
CA PHE A 72 -8.93 5.05 19.30
C PHE A 72 -9.30 5.49 20.72
N LEU A 73 -10.57 5.38 21.10
CA LEU A 73 -11.05 5.71 22.45
C LEU A 73 -10.34 4.84 23.49
N ASN A 74 -10.28 3.52 23.27
CA ASN A 74 -9.64 2.60 24.22
C ASN A 74 -8.11 2.78 24.33
N GLN A 75 -7.41 3.13 23.25
CA GLN A 75 -5.95 3.30 23.26
C GLN A 75 -5.50 4.70 23.69
N ASN A 76 -6.38 5.70 23.68
CA ASN A 76 -6.05 7.09 23.98
C ASN A 76 -6.94 7.69 25.08
N SER A 77 -7.66 6.87 25.86
CA SER A 77 -8.57 7.32 26.94
C SER A 77 -7.91 8.34 27.86
N HIS A 78 -6.78 7.99 28.46
CA HIS A 78 -5.98 8.88 29.31
C HIS A 78 -5.55 10.19 28.62
N TRP A 79 -5.35 10.21 27.30
CA TRP A 79 -5.05 11.44 26.56
C TRP A 79 -6.30 12.25 26.20
N LEU A 80 -7.45 11.60 26.06
CA LEU A 80 -8.74 12.25 25.84
C LEU A 80 -9.29 12.86 27.13
N GLU A 81 -9.08 12.19 28.26
CA GLU A 81 -9.46 12.61 29.62
C GLU A 81 -8.55 13.71 30.19
N SER A 82 -7.31 13.85 29.70
CA SER A 82 -6.41 14.91 30.15
C SER A 82 -6.91 16.30 29.76
N GLU A 83 -6.80 17.25 30.68
CA GLU A 83 -7.15 18.66 30.47
C GLU A 83 -6.44 19.30 29.27
N ILE A 84 -7.11 20.26 28.64
CA ILE A 84 -6.54 21.03 27.53
C ILE A 84 -5.55 22.07 28.06
N VAL A 85 -4.29 21.93 27.66
CA VAL A 85 -3.25 22.95 27.88
C VAL A 85 -3.45 24.07 26.85
N TRP A 86 -4.31 25.03 27.19
CA TRP A 86 -4.56 26.23 26.39
C TRP A 86 -3.29 27.09 26.23
N PRO A 87 -3.01 27.65 25.04
CA PRO A 87 -1.89 28.56 24.84
C PRO A 87 -2.14 29.89 25.55
N LYS A 88 -1.07 30.56 25.98
CA LYS A 88 -1.14 31.90 26.58
C LYS A 88 -1.32 32.94 25.47
N CYS A 89 -2.52 33.47 25.33
CA CYS A 89 -2.82 34.65 24.51
C CYS A 89 -2.54 35.94 25.30
N LYS A 90 -2.31 37.07 24.62
CA LYS A 90 -1.97 38.33 25.28
C LYS A 90 -3.20 39.04 25.85
N ASN A 91 -4.32 38.99 25.12
CA ASN A 91 -5.50 39.79 25.42
C ASN A 91 -6.70 38.96 25.94
N ILE A 92 -6.61 37.62 25.96
CA ILE A 92 -7.70 36.73 26.36
C ILE A 92 -7.13 35.56 27.18
N ASP A 93 -7.68 35.32 28.37
CA ASP A 93 -7.43 34.07 29.09
C ASP A 93 -8.42 32.99 28.63
N LEU A 94 -7.95 32.16 27.69
CA LEU A 94 -8.73 31.07 27.11
C LEU A 94 -9.22 30.06 28.16
N LYS A 95 -8.55 29.95 29.33
CA LYS A 95 -9.02 29.06 30.40
C LYS A 95 -10.37 29.53 30.93
N ASN A 96 -10.56 30.82 31.19
CA ASN A 96 -11.79 31.35 31.78
C ASN A 96 -12.95 31.37 30.77
N VAL A 97 -12.65 31.44 29.47
CA VAL A 97 -13.65 31.37 28.38
C VAL A 97 -14.19 29.95 28.19
N PHE A 98 -13.38 28.91 28.47
CA PHE A 98 -13.72 27.52 28.15
C PHE A 98 -13.97 26.62 29.36
N ASN A 99 -13.38 26.92 30.52
CA ASN A 99 -13.68 26.32 31.82
C ASN A 99 -14.59 27.28 32.60
N VAL A 100 -15.89 27.26 32.31
CA VAL A 100 -16.88 27.84 33.22
C VAL A 100 -17.06 26.86 34.38
N ASN A 101 -16.61 27.24 35.58
CA ASN A 101 -16.86 26.45 36.79
C ASN A 101 -18.37 26.31 37.00
N THR A 102 -18.83 25.06 37.13
CA THR A 102 -20.20 24.74 37.54
C THR A 102 -20.20 24.48 39.05
N ASP A 103 -20.03 25.56 39.82
CA ASP A 103 -20.37 25.56 41.23
C ASP A 103 -21.85 25.99 41.35
N GLU A 104 -22.78 25.04 41.28
CA GLU A 104 -24.05 25.06 42.04
C GLU A 104 -24.83 23.73 41.90
N ASP A 105 -25.26 23.24 43.06
CA ASP A 105 -26.30 22.26 43.38
C ASP A 105 -26.25 20.78 42.94
N VAL A 106 -25.91 19.96 43.95
CA VAL A 106 -26.09 18.51 44.05
C VAL A 106 -27.57 18.11 44.10
N SER A 107 -28.00 17.35 43.10
CA SER A 107 -29.26 16.59 43.02
C SER A 107 -29.20 15.64 41.79
N THR A 108 -29.73 14.41 41.77
CA THR A 108 -30.33 13.51 42.78
C THR A 108 -30.12 12.04 42.32
N ILE A 109 -30.22 11.06 43.21
CA ILE A 109 -30.11 9.61 42.91
C ILE A 109 -31.24 9.14 41.98
N GLY A 110 -30.93 8.26 41.01
CA GLY A 110 -31.90 7.60 40.14
C GLY A 110 -31.31 6.43 39.37
N THR A 111 -31.10 5.29 40.04
CA THR A 111 -30.77 4.00 39.40
C THR A 111 -32.03 3.32 38.90
N GLU A 112 -32.16 3.15 37.58
CA GLU A 112 -32.99 2.09 36.98
C GLU A 112 -32.21 1.37 35.88
N GLU A 113 -32.27 0.04 35.92
CA GLU A 113 -31.69 -0.86 34.92
C GLU A 113 -32.66 -1.06 33.73
N VAL A 114 -32.21 -1.82 32.72
CA VAL A 114 -33.03 -2.39 31.62
C VAL A 114 -33.36 -1.33 30.52
N ASP A 115 -33.19 -1.57 29.21
CA ASP A 115 -33.04 -2.84 28.48
C ASP A 115 -32.01 -2.81 27.33
N VAL A 116 -31.50 -3.99 26.97
CA VAL A 116 -30.50 -4.19 25.90
C VAL A 116 -31.17 -4.45 24.55
N TYR A 117 -31.43 -3.39 23.78
CA TYR A 117 -31.77 -3.54 22.36
C TYR A 117 -30.53 -3.53 21.46
N GLN A 118 -30.20 -4.72 20.94
CA GLN A 118 -29.12 -4.97 20.00
C GLN A 118 -29.37 -4.31 18.62
N SER A 119 -29.17 -3.00 18.51
CA SER A 119 -28.93 -2.35 17.22
C SER A 119 -27.46 -2.44 16.85
N SER A 120 -26.98 -3.67 16.57
CA SER A 120 -25.65 -3.86 16.00
C SER A 120 -25.60 -3.19 14.64
N SER A 121 -24.90 -2.06 14.55
CA SER A 121 -24.68 -1.31 13.31
C SER A 121 -24.30 -2.27 12.18
N SER A 122 -25.19 -2.40 11.19
CA SER A 122 -24.97 -3.24 10.02
C SER A 122 -23.91 -2.59 9.12
N MET A 123 -22.64 -2.70 9.51
CA MET A 123 -21.54 -2.49 8.59
C MET A 123 -21.77 -3.38 7.38
N HIS A 124 -21.98 -2.77 6.20
CA HIS A 124 -22.10 -3.49 4.95
C HIS A 124 -20.90 -4.44 4.80
N LYS A 125 -21.14 -5.73 5.02
CA LYS A 125 -20.11 -6.76 4.94
C LYS A 125 -19.68 -6.83 3.48
N LYS A 126 -18.50 -6.27 3.16
CA LYS A 126 -17.88 -6.40 1.83
C LYS A 126 -18.00 -7.84 1.32
N LEU A 127 -18.34 -7.96 0.04
CA LEU A 127 -18.49 -9.24 -0.65
C LEU A 127 -17.17 -10.01 -0.57
N PHE A 128 -17.24 -11.35 -0.46
CA PHE A 128 -16.03 -12.17 -0.27
C PHE A 128 -14.98 -11.97 -1.38
N LYS A 129 -15.44 -11.66 -2.60
CA LYS A 129 -14.59 -11.33 -3.76
C LYS A 129 -13.70 -10.09 -3.56
N GLU A 130 -14.16 -9.11 -2.79
CA GLU A 130 -13.53 -7.79 -2.59
C GLU A 130 -12.61 -7.72 -1.36
N LEU A 131 -12.55 -8.79 -0.57
CA LEU A 131 -11.70 -8.87 0.61
C LEU A 131 -10.23 -9.06 0.24
N SER A 132 -9.33 -8.55 1.07
CA SER A 132 -7.91 -8.94 1.00
C SER A 132 -7.74 -10.39 1.45
N ASP A 133 -6.66 -11.06 1.01
CA ASP A 133 -6.54 -12.51 1.26
C ASP A 133 -6.39 -12.85 2.75
N ARG A 134 -5.83 -11.94 3.56
CA ARG A 134 -5.85 -12.04 5.03
C ARG A 134 -7.28 -12.03 5.60
N GLN A 135 -8.19 -11.25 5.01
CA GLN A 135 -9.60 -11.19 5.41
C GLN A 135 -10.40 -12.39 4.88
N LYS A 136 -10.11 -12.86 3.66
CA LYS A 136 -10.66 -14.11 3.11
C LYS A 136 -10.29 -15.29 4.01
N LYS A 137 -8.99 -15.46 4.30
CA LYS A 137 -8.47 -16.49 5.22
C LYS A 137 -9.18 -16.43 6.57
N ARG A 138 -9.28 -15.26 7.22
CA ARG A 138 -9.99 -15.14 8.50
C ARG A 138 -11.48 -15.51 8.42
N ARG A 139 -12.16 -15.29 7.30
CA ARG A 139 -13.56 -15.70 7.10
C ARG A 139 -13.70 -17.19 6.71
N SER A 140 -12.68 -17.79 6.10
CA SER A 140 -12.71 -19.20 5.71
C SER A 140 -12.14 -20.14 6.78
N LEU A 141 -11.52 -19.63 7.85
CA LEU A 141 -11.04 -20.46 8.97
C LEU A 141 -12.14 -21.36 9.53
N THR A 142 -13.36 -20.85 9.73
CA THR A 142 -14.51 -21.63 10.23
C THR A 142 -15.03 -22.70 9.27
N LEU A 143 -14.55 -22.70 8.02
CA LEU A 143 -14.82 -23.76 7.04
C LEU A 143 -13.64 -24.74 6.94
N LEU A 144 -12.48 -24.39 7.48
CA LEU A 144 -11.27 -25.23 7.45
C LEU A 144 -11.33 -26.37 8.48
N ASP A 145 -12.26 -26.28 9.43
CA ASP A 145 -12.51 -27.32 10.45
C ASP A 145 -13.30 -28.54 9.88
N HIS A 146 -13.73 -28.49 8.62
CA HIS A 146 -14.52 -29.53 7.95
C HIS A 146 -13.64 -30.41 7.05
N SER A 147 -14.06 -31.64 6.76
CA SER A 147 -13.28 -32.56 5.92
C SER A 147 -13.13 -32.04 4.49
N GLU A 148 -11.97 -32.28 3.86
CA GLU A 148 -11.69 -31.86 2.49
C GLU A 148 -12.72 -32.44 1.49
N GLU A 149 -13.16 -33.68 1.71
CA GLU A 149 -14.20 -34.33 0.90
C GLU A 149 -15.56 -33.63 1.00
N GLU A 150 -15.94 -33.18 2.20
CA GLU A 150 -17.18 -32.43 2.43
C GLU A 150 -17.14 -31.06 1.76
N LEU A 151 -15.98 -30.38 1.83
CA LEU A 151 -15.75 -29.09 1.18
C LEU A 151 -15.79 -29.23 -0.35
N VAL A 152 -15.16 -30.25 -0.92
CA VAL A 152 -15.20 -30.55 -2.37
C VAL A 152 -16.63 -30.91 -2.79
N HIS A 153 -17.36 -31.69 -2.00
CA HIS A 153 -18.75 -32.03 -2.28
C HIS A 153 -19.66 -30.79 -2.26
N ALA A 154 -19.55 -29.96 -1.23
CA ALA A 154 -20.30 -28.71 -1.09
C ALA A 154 -19.98 -27.71 -2.22
N LEU A 155 -18.70 -27.58 -2.59
CA LEU A 155 -18.25 -26.77 -3.74
C LEU A 155 -18.89 -27.28 -5.04
N CYS A 156 -18.85 -28.58 -5.29
CA CYS A 156 -19.46 -29.18 -6.49
C CYS A 156 -20.97 -28.98 -6.54
N ALA A 157 -21.67 -29.09 -5.41
CA ALA A 157 -23.10 -28.80 -5.32
C ALA A 157 -23.40 -27.32 -5.65
N LYS A 158 -22.63 -26.37 -5.09
CA LYS A 158 -22.77 -24.94 -5.41
C LYS A 158 -22.44 -24.64 -6.89
N LEU A 159 -21.44 -25.29 -7.47
CA LEU A 159 -21.10 -25.13 -8.89
C LEU A 159 -22.20 -25.63 -9.80
N LYS A 160 -22.81 -26.79 -9.50
CA LYS A 160 -23.98 -27.31 -10.22
C LYS A 160 -25.18 -26.35 -10.14
N LEU A 161 -25.49 -25.83 -8.94
CA LEU A 161 -26.55 -24.81 -8.75
C LEU A 161 -26.29 -23.50 -9.52
N SER A 162 -25.02 -23.17 -9.79
CA SER A 162 -24.64 -22.02 -10.63
C SER A 162 -24.48 -22.36 -12.13
N ASN A 163 -25.02 -23.49 -12.59
CA ASN A 163 -24.93 -24.03 -13.95
C ASN A 163 -23.51 -24.30 -14.48
N LYS A 164 -22.50 -24.37 -13.60
CA LYS A 164 -21.09 -24.66 -13.94
C LYS A 164 -20.77 -26.14 -13.84
N THR A 165 -21.60 -26.97 -14.49
CA THR A 165 -21.54 -28.44 -14.41
C THR A 165 -20.18 -29.01 -14.85
N LYS A 166 -19.61 -28.50 -15.96
CA LYS A 166 -18.28 -28.89 -16.46
C LYS A 166 -17.14 -28.65 -15.47
N LEU A 167 -17.19 -27.56 -14.68
CA LEU A 167 -16.19 -27.31 -13.65
C LEU A 167 -16.36 -28.26 -12.45
N ALA A 168 -17.60 -28.60 -12.10
CA ALA A 168 -17.88 -29.56 -11.03
C ALA A 168 -17.45 -30.99 -11.38
N THR A 169 -17.47 -31.40 -12.66
CA THR A 169 -16.90 -32.68 -13.09
C THR A 169 -15.38 -32.65 -13.08
N ILE A 170 -14.75 -31.60 -13.64
CA ILE A 170 -13.28 -31.43 -13.62
C ILE A 170 -12.73 -31.46 -12.19
N ILE A 171 -13.33 -30.72 -11.25
CA ILE A 171 -12.85 -30.69 -9.85
C ILE A 171 -12.97 -32.06 -9.18
N LYS A 172 -14.03 -32.83 -9.45
CA LYS A 172 -14.16 -34.21 -8.96
C LYS A 172 -13.12 -35.14 -9.57
N GLU A 173 -12.90 -35.05 -10.89
CA GLU A 173 -11.92 -35.89 -11.59
C GLU A 173 -10.48 -35.58 -11.18
N LEU A 174 -10.15 -34.32 -10.86
CA LEU A 174 -8.85 -33.94 -10.30
C LEU A 174 -8.68 -34.44 -8.86
N PHE A 175 -9.68 -34.27 -8.01
CA PHE A 175 -9.63 -34.76 -6.62
C PHE A 175 -9.57 -36.30 -6.54
N GLN A 176 -10.13 -37.01 -7.53
CA GLN A 176 -10.05 -38.47 -7.63
C GLN A 176 -8.80 -38.99 -8.33
N ASN A 177 -8.01 -38.15 -9.00
CA ASN A 177 -6.83 -38.57 -9.77
C ASN A 177 -5.72 -37.51 -9.65
N GLU A 178 -4.93 -37.56 -8.58
CA GLU A 178 -3.82 -36.60 -8.36
C GLU A 178 -2.81 -36.60 -9.51
N GLU A 179 -2.58 -37.73 -10.18
CA GLU A 179 -1.72 -37.84 -11.37
C GLU A 179 -2.14 -36.91 -12.53
N LYS A 180 -3.44 -36.59 -12.64
CA LYS A 180 -3.95 -35.65 -13.65
C LYS A 180 -3.65 -34.19 -13.29
N CYS A 181 -3.44 -33.88 -12.02
CA CYS A 181 -3.02 -32.54 -11.59
C CYS A 181 -1.65 -32.20 -12.20
N GLU A 182 -0.69 -33.11 -12.22
CA GLU A 182 0.60 -32.87 -12.87
C GLU A 182 0.48 -32.58 -14.37
N ILE A 183 -0.43 -33.28 -15.07
CA ILE A 183 -0.67 -33.08 -16.50
C ILE A 183 -1.34 -31.72 -16.74
N VAL A 184 -2.28 -31.34 -15.89
CA VAL A 184 -2.94 -30.02 -15.93
C VAL A 184 -1.97 -28.90 -15.58
N ASP A 185 -1.09 -29.07 -14.59
CA ASP A 185 -0.04 -28.12 -14.26
C ASP A 185 0.95 -27.97 -15.41
N LYS A 186 1.39 -29.09 -16.02
CA LYS A 186 2.21 -29.05 -17.24
C LYS A 186 1.47 -28.26 -18.35
N LEU A 187 0.21 -28.55 -18.66
CA LEU A 187 -0.52 -27.84 -19.71
C LEU A 187 -0.83 -26.35 -19.41
N LEU A 188 -1.16 -25.99 -18.17
CA LEU A 188 -1.48 -24.62 -17.79
C LEU A 188 -0.24 -23.74 -17.61
N PHE A 189 0.87 -24.31 -17.13
CA PHE A 189 2.07 -23.55 -16.81
C PHE A 189 3.16 -23.62 -17.89
N THR A 190 3.26 -24.68 -18.73
CA THR A 190 4.28 -24.72 -19.81
C THR A 190 4.18 -23.55 -20.79
N HIS A 191 2.97 -23.05 -21.07
CA HIS A 191 2.76 -21.85 -21.89
C HIS A 191 3.08 -20.51 -21.18
N ASN A 192 3.50 -20.54 -19.90
CA ASN A 192 3.72 -19.37 -19.06
C ASN A 192 5.05 -19.39 -18.27
N THR A 193 5.79 -20.50 -18.24
CA THR A 193 7.00 -20.66 -17.40
C THR A 193 8.33 -20.40 -18.09
N GLU A 194 8.35 -20.16 -19.40
CA GLU A 194 9.51 -19.50 -20.04
C GLU A 194 9.25 -18.00 -20.12
N LYS A 195 9.96 -17.25 -19.26
CA LYS A 195 9.94 -15.79 -19.24
C LYS A 195 10.27 -15.29 -20.65
N LEU A 196 9.33 -14.62 -21.32
CA LEU A 196 9.47 -14.06 -22.68
C LEU A 196 10.59 -12.99 -22.84
N CYS A 197 11.43 -12.81 -21.83
CA CYS A 197 12.50 -11.85 -21.79
C CYS A 197 13.61 -12.27 -22.75
N LEU A 198 13.90 -11.44 -23.78
CA LEU A 198 15.05 -11.67 -24.65
C LEU A 198 16.33 -11.80 -23.81
N PRO A 199 17.27 -12.68 -24.20
CA PRO A 199 18.57 -12.73 -23.56
C PRO A 199 19.25 -11.37 -23.66
N ASP A 200 20.02 -11.02 -22.61
CA ASP A 200 20.53 -9.67 -22.42
C ASP A 200 21.48 -9.25 -23.58
N ASP A 201 22.18 -10.20 -24.22
CA ASP A 201 23.02 -9.97 -25.40
C ASP A 201 22.24 -9.67 -26.69
N LYS A 202 21.15 -10.40 -26.98
CA LYS A 202 20.26 -10.08 -28.12
C LYS A 202 19.57 -8.73 -27.90
N THR A 203 19.23 -8.42 -26.65
CA THR A 203 18.70 -7.10 -26.30
C THR A 203 19.74 -6.00 -26.51
N LEU A 204 21.00 -6.24 -26.15
CA LEU A 204 22.09 -5.30 -26.39
C LEU A 204 22.31 -5.07 -27.89
N ALA A 205 22.32 -6.15 -28.68
CA ALA A 205 22.39 -6.07 -30.14
C ALA A 205 21.26 -5.20 -30.71
N LEU A 206 20.01 -5.43 -30.30
CA LEU A 206 18.84 -4.63 -30.70
C LEU A 206 18.97 -3.16 -30.27
N TYR A 207 19.41 -2.90 -29.04
CA TYR A 207 19.65 -1.55 -28.53
C TYR A 207 20.65 -0.80 -29.43
N THR A 208 21.73 -1.47 -29.84
CA THR A 208 22.76 -0.89 -30.71
C THR A 208 22.33 -0.78 -32.17
N SER A 209 21.68 -1.79 -32.75
CA SER A 209 21.28 -1.79 -34.16
C SER A 209 20.19 -0.75 -34.45
N CYS A 210 19.30 -0.52 -33.49
CA CYS A 210 18.25 0.50 -33.59
C CYS A 210 18.70 1.88 -33.06
N ASN A 211 19.98 2.06 -32.69
CA ASN A 211 20.55 3.29 -32.12
C ASN A 211 19.68 3.93 -31.02
N LEU A 212 19.11 3.11 -30.13
CA LEU A 212 18.16 3.60 -29.13
C LEU A 212 18.86 4.47 -28.09
N SER A 213 18.25 5.60 -27.74
CA SER A 213 18.59 6.34 -26.53
C SER A 213 18.10 5.62 -25.26
N LYS A 214 18.74 5.91 -24.13
CA LYS A 214 18.30 5.42 -22.80
C LYS A 214 16.84 5.73 -22.51
N TRP A 215 16.33 6.87 -22.99
CA TRP A 215 14.92 7.24 -22.82
C TRP A 215 14.00 6.43 -23.75
N GLN A 216 14.33 6.32 -25.04
CA GLN A 216 13.55 5.52 -26.01
C GLN A 216 13.44 4.06 -25.57
N TYR A 217 14.54 3.44 -25.14
CA TYR A 217 14.51 2.06 -24.63
C TYR A 217 13.60 1.89 -23.40
N ARG A 218 13.68 2.83 -22.45
CA ARG A 218 12.81 2.82 -21.25
C ARG A 218 11.34 3.02 -21.62
N ASN A 219 11.05 3.89 -22.58
CA ASN A 219 9.69 4.15 -23.05
C ASN A 219 9.11 2.95 -23.79
N LEU A 220 9.88 2.35 -24.71
CA LEU A 220 9.51 1.13 -25.44
C LEU A 220 9.20 -0.02 -24.46
N ARG A 221 10.07 -0.23 -23.46
CA ARG A 221 9.83 -1.21 -22.39
C ARG A 221 8.59 -0.88 -21.53
N PHE A 222 8.29 0.39 -21.30
CA PHE A 222 7.10 0.80 -20.55
C PHE A 222 5.81 0.54 -21.34
N ILE A 223 5.79 0.84 -22.64
CA ILE A 223 4.68 0.55 -23.56
C ILE A 223 4.41 -0.96 -23.60
N LEU A 224 5.43 -1.79 -23.86
CA LEU A 224 5.27 -3.25 -23.87
C LEU A 224 4.79 -3.79 -22.51
N ALA A 225 5.28 -3.25 -21.39
CA ALA A 225 4.82 -3.63 -20.06
C ALA A 225 3.34 -3.27 -19.80
N SER A 226 2.84 -2.17 -20.41
CA SER A 226 1.42 -1.80 -20.32
C SER A 226 0.50 -2.76 -21.09
N GLU A 227 1.03 -3.43 -22.11
CA GLU A 227 0.36 -4.49 -22.86
C GLU A 227 0.54 -5.89 -22.22
N ASN A 228 1.17 -5.97 -21.04
CA ASN A 228 1.60 -7.19 -20.33
C ASN A 228 2.67 -8.02 -21.06
N ILE A 229 3.38 -7.43 -22.03
CA ILE A 229 4.43 -8.08 -22.82
C ILE A 229 5.80 -7.82 -22.17
N PHE A 230 6.22 -8.70 -21.26
CA PHE A 230 7.48 -8.57 -20.51
C PHE A 230 8.73 -9.03 -21.29
N VAL A 231 8.86 -8.57 -22.52
CA VAL A 231 9.85 -9.04 -23.50
C VAL A 231 11.25 -8.44 -23.32
N LEU A 232 11.36 -7.23 -22.76
CA LEU A 232 12.65 -6.54 -22.63
C LEU A 232 13.19 -6.50 -21.18
N PRO A 233 14.48 -6.84 -20.96
CA PRO A 233 15.11 -6.78 -19.64
C PRO A 233 15.20 -5.35 -19.09
N SER A 234 15.65 -5.20 -17.85
CA SER A 234 15.87 -3.87 -17.27
C SER A 234 17.08 -3.18 -17.92
N TYR A 235 17.09 -1.85 -17.94
CA TYR A 235 18.25 -1.09 -18.41
C TYR A 235 19.53 -1.36 -17.57
N GLN A 236 19.39 -1.85 -16.33
CA GLN A 236 20.53 -2.25 -15.49
C GLN A 236 21.23 -3.50 -16.06
N LYS A 237 20.48 -4.54 -16.44
CA LYS A 237 21.03 -5.74 -17.09
C LYS A 237 21.75 -5.41 -18.40
N LEU A 238 21.18 -4.51 -19.20
CA LEU A 238 21.84 -3.97 -20.40
C LEU A 238 23.14 -3.20 -20.11
N LEU A 239 23.23 -2.55 -18.94
CA LEU A 239 24.43 -1.83 -18.52
C LEU A 239 25.49 -2.79 -17.98
N GLU A 240 25.07 -3.85 -17.31
CA GLU A 240 25.93 -4.98 -16.89
C GLU A 240 26.52 -5.69 -18.12
N THR A 241 25.72 -6.08 -19.11
CA THR A 241 26.25 -6.67 -20.35
C THR A 241 27.16 -5.70 -21.10
N LYS A 242 26.79 -4.41 -21.22
CA LYS A 242 27.72 -3.39 -21.73
C LYS A 242 29.03 -3.34 -20.97
N LYS A 243 29.04 -3.42 -19.63
CA LYS A 243 30.28 -3.45 -18.84
C LYS A 243 31.12 -4.68 -19.15
N THR A 244 30.52 -5.87 -19.33
CA THR A 244 31.26 -7.05 -19.79
C THR A 244 31.81 -6.94 -21.21
N CYS A 245 31.38 -5.93 -22.00
CA CYS A 245 31.92 -5.66 -23.32
C CYS A 245 33.24 -4.89 -23.33
N TYR A 246 33.61 -4.23 -22.23
CA TYR A 246 34.75 -3.32 -22.16
C TYR A 246 35.93 -3.93 -21.41
N PRO A 247 37.19 -3.59 -21.79
CA PRO A 247 38.35 -3.96 -20.98
C PRO A 247 38.33 -3.22 -19.64
N SER A 248 39.09 -3.72 -18.67
CA SER A 248 39.18 -3.14 -17.33
C SER A 248 39.58 -1.66 -17.36
N GLU A 249 38.98 -0.84 -16.48
CA GLU A 249 39.15 0.62 -16.49
C GLU A 249 40.63 1.06 -16.37
N GLY A 250 41.48 0.27 -15.68
CA GLY A 250 42.92 0.54 -15.56
C GLY A 250 43.76 0.29 -16.83
N ASP A 251 43.23 -0.41 -17.83
CA ASP A 251 43.90 -0.66 -19.12
C ASP A 251 43.45 0.31 -20.24
N ILE A 252 42.53 1.24 -19.92
CA ILE A 252 42.05 2.29 -20.82
C ILE A 252 42.64 3.62 -20.39
N THR A 253 43.41 4.25 -21.26
CA THR A 253 43.90 5.62 -21.06
C THR A 253 43.23 6.56 -22.05
N VAL A 254 42.38 7.43 -21.54
CA VAL A 254 41.69 8.48 -22.30
C VAL A 254 42.46 9.79 -22.10
N THR A 255 42.88 10.40 -23.21
CA THR A 255 43.51 11.72 -23.27
C THR A 255 42.71 12.61 -24.20
N GLU A 256 42.85 13.94 -24.10
CA GLU A 256 42.17 14.89 -24.98
C GLU A 256 42.46 14.63 -26.47
N SER A 257 43.67 14.16 -26.77
CA SER A 257 44.13 13.85 -28.14
C SER A 257 43.75 12.45 -28.62
N GLY A 258 43.16 11.59 -27.77
CA GLY A 258 42.76 10.23 -28.18
C GLY A 258 42.74 9.19 -27.06
N VAL A 259 42.35 7.96 -27.43
CA VAL A 259 42.20 6.82 -26.51
C VAL A 259 43.25 5.76 -26.83
N LYS A 260 43.96 5.25 -25.82
CA LYS A 260 44.87 4.11 -25.94
C LYS A 260 44.39 2.99 -25.01
N ILE A 261 44.30 1.79 -25.55
CA ILE A 261 43.90 0.56 -24.81
C ILE A 261 45.11 -0.38 -24.83
N ARG A 262 45.39 -1.05 -23.72
CA ARG A 262 46.44 -2.07 -23.66
C ARG A 262 46.10 -3.24 -24.60
N LEU A 263 47.00 -3.55 -25.53
CA LEU A 263 46.78 -4.59 -26.54
C LEU A 263 46.46 -5.97 -25.93
N GLN A 264 47.19 -6.36 -24.88
CA GLN A 264 46.96 -7.64 -24.20
C GLN A 264 45.51 -7.77 -23.70
N SER A 265 45.02 -6.75 -23.00
CA SER A 265 43.66 -6.74 -22.44
C SER A 265 42.56 -6.76 -23.52
N LEU A 266 42.84 -6.22 -24.71
CA LEU A 266 41.97 -6.33 -25.88
C LEU A 266 41.97 -7.76 -26.47
N LEU A 267 43.14 -8.39 -26.57
CA LEU A 267 43.27 -9.78 -27.04
C LEU A 267 42.59 -10.75 -26.08
N ASP A 268 42.87 -10.65 -24.78
CA ASP A 268 42.28 -11.50 -23.73
C ASP A 268 40.75 -11.37 -23.72
N LEU A 269 40.22 -10.14 -23.82
CA LEU A 269 38.79 -9.89 -23.93
C LEU A 269 38.18 -10.50 -25.20
N THR A 270 38.90 -10.46 -26.33
CA THR A 270 38.45 -11.04 -27.60
C THR A 270 38.39 -12.57 -27.53
N ILE A 271 39.45 -13.21 -27.00
CA ILE A 271 39.51 -14.66 -26.79
C ILE A 271 38.37 -15.11 -25.87
N ASN A 272 38.19 -14.44 -24.73
CA ASN A 272 37.11 -14.72 -23.76
C ASN A 272 35.70 -14.55 -24.33
N ARG A 273 35.53 -13.83 -25.45
CA ARG A 273 34.24 -13.68 -26.13
C ARG A 273 34.01 -14.74 -27.19
N ILE A 274 35.05 -15.05 -27.98
CA ILE A 274 34.98 -16.14 -28.96
C ILE A 274 34.64 -17.46 -28.25
N LEU A 275 35.31 -17.75 -27.12
CA LEU A 275 35.04 -18.94 -26.30
C LEU A 275 33.64 -18.97 -25.63
N LYS A 276 32.90 -17.86 -25.61
CA LYS A 276 31.53 -17.78 -25.07
C LYS A 276 30.45 -17.97 -26.13
N ILE A 277 30.82 -17.91 -27.41
CA ILE A 277 29.91 -18.28 -28.50
C ILE A 277 29.88 -19.82 -28.50
N PRO A 278 28.73 -20.46 -28.21
CA PRO A 278 28.62 -21.91 -28.38
C PRO A 278 28.83 -22.28 -29.85
N ASP A 279 29.31 -23.50 -30.14
CA ASP A 279 29.61 -24.00 -31.50
C ASP A 279 28.40 -24.14 -32.45
N THR A 280 27.28 -23.47 -32.14
CA THR A 280 26.15 -23.30 -33.03
C THR A 280 26.57 -22.51 -34.27
N GLU A 281 26.53 -23.18 -35.43
CA GLU A 281 26.72 -22.65 -36.81
C GLU A 281 28.08 -22.85 -37.51
N PHE A 282 28.80 -23.95 -37.23
CA PHE A 282 29.64 -24.61 -38.25
C PHE A 282 28.94 -25.77 -38.97
N SER A 283 27.60 -25.83 -38.91
CA SER A 283 26.77 -26.64 -39.79
C SER A 283 26.71 -26.03 -41.20
N VAL A 284 27.83 -26.14 -41.94
CA VAL A 284 27.81 -25.96 -43.39
C VAL A 284 26.88 -27.03 -43.96
N LYS A 285 25.71 -26.62 -44.46
CA LYS A 285 24.86 -27.48 -45.28
C LYS A 285 25.54 -27.63 -46.65
N SER A 286 26.35 -28.68 -46.78
CA SER A 286 26.72 -29.30 -48.05
C SER A 286 25.57 -30.11 -48.62
#